data_AF-A0A4R3MQK8-F1
#
_entry.id   AF-A0A4R3MQK8-F1
#
_cell.length_a   1.000
_cell.length_b   1.000
_cell.length_c   1.000
_cell.angle_alpha   90.00
_cell.angle_beta   90.00
_cell.angle_gamma   90.00
#
_symmetry.space_group_name_H-M   'P 1'
#
loop_
_entity.id
_entity.type
_entity.pdbx_description
1 polymer ?
#
loop_
_entity_poly.entity_id
_entity_poly.type
_entity_poly.pdbx_seq_one_letter_code
_entity_poly.pdbx_strand_id
1 'polypeptide(L)'
;MKKIYIGVVFLLLVIGSLTLIRLFVLGEEKESFIESRGITKVGIISVWSDLDNKQYALKEEIEVMDKETIDKFIEIINNGTLSKGLLMDRLPHEYELKIYYKDRIIRCSYGYEESQYNMQIQGVSGVITIDHRIMDELIIGVTGEVNRQKNVNPY
;
A
#
# COMPACT_ATOMS: atom_id res chain seq x y z
N MET A 1 19.34 -15.27 55.83
CA MET A 1 18.31 -14.43 55.18
C MET A 1 18.85 -13.54 54.03
N LYS A 2 19.85 -13.98 53.23
CA LYS A 2 20.43 -13.19 52.12
C LYS A 2 20.02 -13.66 50.71
N LYS A 3 19.62 -14.92 50.55
CA LYS A 3 19.32 -15.52 49.24
C LYS A 3 17.96 -15.10 48.65
N ILE A 4 16.99 -14.74 49.50
CA ILE A 4 15.62 -14.36 49.07
C ILE A 4 15.62 -12.97 48.40
N TYR A 5 16.43 -12.04 48.92
CA TYR A 5 16.53 -10.68 48.38
C TYR A 5 17.09 -10.64 46.95
N ILE A 6 18.04 -11.53 46.62
CA ILE A 6 18.63 -11.59 45.27
C ILE A 6 17.61 -12.06 44.24
N GLY A 7 16.76 -13.04 44.58
CA GLY A 7 15.72 -13.53 43.69
C GLY A 7 14.64 -12.50 43.38
N VAL A 8 14.23 -11.71 44.38
CA VAL A 8 13.21 -10.66 44.22
C VAL A 8 13.74 -9.49 43.39
N VAL A 9 14.99 -9.07 43.60
CA VAL A 9 15.63 -8.02 42.80
C VAL A 9 15.80 -8.46 41.34
N PHE A 10 16.19 -9.71 41.11
CA PHE A 10 16.31 -10.25 39.76
C PHE A 10 14.96 -10.32 39.03
N LEU A 11 13.90 -10.71 39.74
CA LEU A 11 12.54 -10.75 39.19
C LEU A 11 12.05 -9.34 38.80
N LEU A 12 12.30 -8.33 39.65
CA LEU A 12 11.95 -6.94 39.36
C LEU A 12 12.72 -6.38 38.16
N LEU A 13 13.98 -6.76 38.00
CA LEU A 13 14.79 -6.40 36.82
C LEU A 13 14.24 -7.03 35.53
N VAL A 14 13.81 -8.29 35.58
CA VAL A 14 13.22 -8.99 34.43
C VAL A 14 11.85 -8.39 34.06
N ILE A 15 11.02 -8.05 35.05
CA ILE A 15 9.73 -7.40 34.80
C ILE A 15 9.95 -6.00 34.22
N GLY A 16 10.89 -5.23 34.77
CA GLY A 16 11.25 -3.90 34.29
C GLY A 16 11.80 -3.90 32.86
N SER A 17 12.61 -4.90 32.50
CA SER A 17 13.10 -5.03 31.12
C SER A 17 12.01 -5.45 30.14
N LEU A 18 11.08 -6.32 30.55
CA LEU A 18 9.91 -6.71 29.73
C LEU A 18 8.95 -5.53 29.47
N THR A 19 8.72 -4.66 30.46
CA THR A 19 7.90 -3.45 30.27
C THR A 19 8.61 -2.40 29.42
N LEU A 20 9.93 -2.23 29.56
CA LEU A 20 10.71 -1.35 28.69
C LEU A 20 10.73 -1.84 27.23
N ILE A 21 10.84 -3.15 27.00
CA ILE A 21 10.74 -3.73 25.65
C ILE A 21 9.35 -3.47 25.08
N ARG A 22 8.27 -3.65 25.84
CA ARG A 22 6.93 -3.29 25.36
C ARG A 22 6.80 -1.82 25.03
N LEU A 23 7.35 -0.91 25.83
CA LEU A 23 7.27 0.54 25.60
C LEU A 23 8.11 0.99 24.39
N PHE A 24 9.28 0.39 24.14
CA PHE A 24 10.13 0.74 23.00
C PHE A 24 9.72 0.05 21.70
N VAL A 25 9.24 -1.19 21.74
CA VAL A 25 8.86 -1.95 20.53
C VAL A 25 7.45 -1.57 20.05
N LEU A 26 6.56 -1.13 20.93
CA LEU A 26 5.20 -0.68 20.57
C LEU A 26 5.09 0.84 20.39
N GLY A 27 6.20 1.58 20.53
CA GLY A 27 6.21 3.04 20.70
C GLY A 27 6.28 3.89 19.43
N GLU A 28 6.44 3.29 18.25
CA GLU A 28 6.30 4.02 16.99
C GLU A 28 5.00 3.58 16.30
N GLU A 29 3.89 4.19 16.71
CA GLU A 29 2.71 4.23 15.87
C GLU A 29 3.08 5.03 14.62
N LYS A 30 3.57 4.34 13.58
CA LYS A 30 3.69 4.94 12.24
C LYS A 30 2.31 5.50 11.88
N GLU A 31 2.25 6.77 11.49
CA GLU A 31 1.04 7.35 10.94
C GLU A 31 0.59 6.52 9.74
N SER A 32 -0.50 5.77 9.89
CA SER A 32 -1.10 5.03 8.79
C SER A 32 -2.00 5.97 8.00
N PHE A 33 -1.78 6.08 6.70
CA PHE A 33 -2.67 6.84 5.82
C PHE A 33 -4.02 6.14 5.64
N ILE A 34 -4.02 4.80 5.71
CA ILE A 34 -5.21 3.95 5.62
C ILE A 34 -5.22 2.95 6.77
N GLU A 35 -6.30 2.94 7.55
CA GLU A 35 -6.56 1.89 8.53
C GLU A 35 -7.01 0.60 7.82
N SER A 36 -6.39 -0.54 8.14
CA SER A 36 -6.76 -1.83 7.54
C SER A 36 -8.17 -2.31 7.94
N ARG A 37 -8.71 -1.81 9.06
CA ARG A 37 -10.05 -2.16 9.57
C ARG A 37 -11.15 -1.50 8.74
N GLY A 38 -11.88 -2.30 7.98
CA GLY A 38 -13.02 -1.84 7.17
C GLY A 38 -12.79 -1.89 5.66
N ILE A 39 -11.62 -2.38 5.23
CA ILE A 39 -11.36 -2.70 3.83
C ILE A 39 -11.98 -4.05 3.52
N THR A 40 -12.80 -4.08 2.47
CA THR A 40 -13.57 -5.27 2.08
C THR A 40 -12.98 -5.95 0.85
N LYS A 41 -12.43 -5.17 -0.09
CA LYS A 41 -11.73 -5.66 -1.27
C LYS A 41 -10.79 -4.61 -1.85
N VAL A 42 -9.90 -5.08 -2.71
CA VAL A 42 -9.02 -4.26 -3.56
C VAL A 42 -9.30 -4.61 -5.01
N GLY A 43 -9.65 -3.63 -5.83
CA GLY A 43 -9.83 -3.77 -7.27
C GLY A 43 -8.58 -3.32 -8.02
N ILE A 44 -8.12 -4.13 -8.97
CA ILE A 44 -6.99 -3.81 -9.83
C ILE A 44 -7.47 -3.74 -11.27
N ILE A 45 -7.23 -2.63 -11.93
CA ILE A 45 -7.60 -2.40 -13.32
C ILE A 45 -6.32 -2.12 -14.08
N SER A 46 -5.92 -3.05 -14.93
CA SER A 46 -4.89 -2.77 -15.91
C SER A 46 -5.42 -1.87 -17.00
N VAL A 47 -4.54 -1.12 -17.64
CA VAL A 47 -4.88 -0.24 -18.75
C VAL A 47 -4.19 -0.73 -20.00
N TRP A 48 -4.94 -0.87 -21.09
CA TRP A 48 -4.39 -1.01 -22.43
C TRP A 48 -3.81 0.33 -22.86
N SER A 49 -2.59 0.33 -23.39
CA SER A 49 -1.90 1.51 -23.88
C SER A 49 -1.31 1.30 -25.26
N ASP A 50 -1.75 2.10 -26.22
CA ASP A 50 -1.04 2.35 -27.47
C ASP A 50 -0.26 3.67 -27.32
N LEU A 51 1.02 3.54 -27.01
CA LEU A 51 1.89 4.69 -26.75
C LEU A 51 2.18 5.50 -28.01
N ASP A 52 2.24 4.84 -29.18
CA ASP A 52 2.52 5.48 -30.46
C ASP A 52 1.34 6.36 -30.89
N ASN A 53 0.11 5.88 -30.68
CA ASN A 53 -1.12 6.59 -31.05
C ASN A 53 -1.77 7.35 -29.88
N LYS A 54 -1.19 7.29 -28.68
CA LYS A 54 -1.72 7.90 -27.44
C LYS A 54 -3.16 7.48 -27.13
N GLN A 55 -3.48 6.22 -27.33
CA GLN A 55 -4.80 5.65 -27.03
C GLN A 55 -4.74 4.75 -25.81
N TYR A 56 -5.81 4.78 -25.00
CA TYR A 56 -5.86 4.05 -23.75
C TYR A 56 -7.27 3.52 -23.48
N ALA A 57 -7.36 2.32 -22.92
CA ALA A 57 -8.62 1.71 -22.53
C ALA A 57 -8.45 0.92 -21.23
N LEU A 58 -9.44 1.01 -20.34
CA LEU A 58 -9.44 0.23 -19.10
C LEU A 58 -9.81 -1.23 -19.39
N LYS A 59 -9.10 -2.17 -18.76
CA LYS A 59 -9.51 -3.58 -18.72
C LYS A 59 -10.64 -3.80 -17.72
N GLU A 60 -11.11 -5.05 -17.63
CA GLU A 60 -11.96 -5.48 -16.53
C GLU A 60 -11.24 -5.38 -15.18
N GLU A 61 -11.99 -5.08 -14.13
CA GLU A 61 -11.48 -4.99 -12.76
C GLU A 61 -11.29 -6.40 -12.18
N ILE A 62 -10.09 -6.69 -11.69
CA ILE A 62 -9.78 -7.90 -10.93
C ILE A 62 -9.96 -7.60 -9.45
N GLU A 63 -10.91 -8.28 -8.82
CA GLU A 63 -11.22 -8.09 -7.40
C GLU A 63 -10.46 -9.06 -6.50
N VAL A 64 -9.73 -8.50 -5.55
CA VAL A 64 -9.05 -9.23 -4.48
C VAL A 64 -9.82 -9.07 -3.19
N MET A 65 -10.32 -10.19 -2.67
CA MET A 65 -10.99 -10.28 -1.36
C MET A 65 -10.14 -11.03 -0.33
N ASP A 66 -9.00 -11.60 -0.75
CA ASP A 66 -8.08 -12.30 0.12
C ASP A 66 -7.44 -11.35 1.14
N LYS A 67 -7.51 -11.72 2.42
CA LYS A 67 -7.12 -10.83 3.51
C LYS A 67 -5.60 -10.62 3.56
N GLU A 68 -4.81 -11.67 3.29
CA GLU A 68 -3.35 -11.57 3.30
C GLU A 68 -2.87 -10.60 2.21
N THR A 69 -3.42 -10.72 1.01
CA THR A 69 -3.09 -9.86 -0.12
C THR A 69 -3.56 -8.43 0.12
N ILE A 70 -4.76 -8.23 0.66
CA ILE A 70 -5.25 -6.91 1.05
C ILE A 70 -4.30 -6.28 2.08
N ASP A 71 -3.90 -7.00 3.12
CA ASP A 71 -3.03 -6.47 4.16
C ASP A 71 -1.65 -6.08 3.59
N LYS A 72 -1.11 -6.84 2.62
CA LYS A 72 0.12 -6.47 1.88
C LYS A 72 -0.03 -5.16 1.10
N PHE A 73 -1.14 -4.96 0.39
CA PHE A 73 -1.40 -3.68 -0.29
C PHE A 73 -1.35 -2.53 0.72
N ILE A 74 -2.04 -2.67 1.84
CA ILE A 74 -2.14 -1.61 2.84
C ILE A 74 -0.83 -1.33 3.54
N GLU A 75 -0.03 -2.37 3.82
CA GLU A 75 1.32 -2.21 4.34
C GLU A 75 2.20 -1.40 3.38
N ILE A 76 2.21 -1.75 2.08
CA ILE A 76 3.00 -1.04 1.07
C ILE A 76 2.59 0.44 1.02
N ILE A 77 1.29 0.71 1.06
CA ILE A 77 0.74 2.06 0.97
C ILE A 77 1.08 2.89 2.21
N ASN A 78 0.90 2.32 3.40
CA ASN A 78 1.24 2.99 4.66
C ASN A 78 2.75 3.21 4.84
N ASN A 79 3.58 2.47 4.10
CA ASN A 79 5.03 2.70 4.02
C ASN A 79 5.43 3.66 2.88
N GLY A 80 4.47 4.16 2.09
CA GLY A 80 4.71 5.16 1.05
C GLY A 80 5.13 6.53 1.62
N THR A 81 5.71 7.37 0.76
CA THR A 81 6.18 8.71 1.15
C THR A 81 5.16 9.78 0.79
N LEU A 82 4.76 10.64 1.73
CA LEU A 82 3.83 11.73 1.45
C LEU A 82 4.54 12.93 0.83
N SER A 83 4.20 13.26 -0.41
CA SER A 83 4.70 14.42 -1.15
C SER A 83 3.64 15.52 -1.25
N LYS A 84 3.88 16.65 -0.57
CA LYS A 84 2.98 17.82 -0.53
C LYS A 84 3.35 18.79 -1.66
N GLY A 85 2.94 18.51 -2.89
CA GLY A 85 3.23 19.40 -4.03
C GLY A 85 3.01 18.81 -5.42
N LEU A 86 2.74 17.51 -5.52
CA LEU A 86 2.36 16.86 -6.76
C LEU A 86 0.86 17.03 -7.02
N LEU A 87 0.51 17.55 -8.19
CA LEU A 87 -0.84 17.49 -8.74
C LEU A 87 -0.87 16.31 -9.72
N MET A 88 -1.78 15.37 -9.51
CA MET A 88 -2.05 14.33 -10.49
C MET A 88 -2.95 14.91 -11.57
N ASP A 89 -2.35 15.26 -12.70
CA ASP A 89 -3.09 15.41 -13.93
C ASP A 89 -2.29 14.71 -15.03
N ARG A 90 -2.79 13.54 -15.44
CA ARG A 90 -2.94 13.09 -16.83
C ARG A 90 -2.97 11.57 -16.91
N LEU A 91 -3.99 11.10 -17.61
CA LEU A 91 -3.89 9.85 -18.34
C LEU A 91 -2.67 9.92 -19.26
N PRO A 92 -1.89 8.84 -19.34
CA PRO A 92 -2.37 7.47 -19.15
C PRO A 92 -1.71 6.74 -17.99
N HIS A 93 -2.54 6.05 -17.22
CA HIS A 93 -2.08 5.16 -16.17
C HIS A 93 -1.86 3.76 -16.76
N GLU A 94 -0.87 3.00 -16.30
CA GLU A 94 -0.72 1.56 -16.59
C GLU A 94 -1.65 0.71 -15.71
N TYR A 95 -1.93 1.18 -14.49
CA TYR A 95 -2.86 0.56 -13.55
C TYR A 95 -3.68 1.61 -12.79
N GLU A 96 -4.93 1.27 -12.52
CA GLU A 96 -5.77 1.89 -11.49
C GLU A 96 -6.02 0.88 -10.36
N LEU A 97 -5.70 1.27 -9.13
CA LEU A 97 -6.00 0.51 -7.92
C LEU A 97 -7.19 1.18 -7.22
N LYS A 98 -8.16 0.38 -6.79
CA LYS A 98 -9.32 0.81 -6.01
C LYS A 98 -9.35 0.08 -4.68
N ILE A 99 -9.31 0.81 -3.58
CA ILE A 99 -9.42 0.23 -2.23
C ILE A 99 -10.81 0.55 -1.69
N TYR A 100 -11.60 -0.49 -1.47
CA TYR A 100 -12.98 -0.38 -1.03
C TYR A 100 -13.02 -0.40 0.51
N TYR A 101 -13.20 0.78 1.11
CA TYR A 101 -13.20 1.01 2.54
C TYR A 101 -14.57 1.54 3.01
N LYS A 102 -15.34 0.72 3.73
CA LYS A 102 -16.71 1.04 4.15
C LYS A 102 -17.52 1.56 2.94
N ASP A 103 -17.98 2.81 2.99
CA ASP A 103 -18.78 3.46 1.93
C ASP A 103 -17.93 4.34 0.97
N ARG A 104 -16.61 4.14 0.92
CA ARG A 104 -15.67 4.96 0.14
C ARG A 104 -14.75 4.10 -0.71
N ILE A 105 -14.30 4.67 -1.83
CA ILE A 105 -13.30 4.07 -2.72
C ILE A 105 -12.10 5.02 -2.75
N ILE A 106 -10.94 4.52 -2.31
CA ILE A 106 -9.66 5.22 -2.47
C ILE A 106 -9.08 4.77 -3.81
N ARG A 107 -8.67 5.72 -4.66
CA ARG A 107 -8.14 5.44 -5.99
C ARG A 107 -6.65 5.75 -6.04
N CYS A 108 -5.91 4.90 -6.73
CA CYS A 108 -4.47 5.00 -6.89
C CYS A 108 -4.14 4.77 -8.35
N SER A 109 -3.13 5.47 -8.85
CA SER A 109 -2.83 5.48 -10.27
C SER A 109 -1.32 5.50 -10.50
N TYR A 110 -0.88 4.84 -11.56
CA TYR A 110 0.52 4.76 -11.94
C TYR A 110 0.69 5.03 -13.43
N GLY A 111 1.50 6.01 -13.82
CA GLY A 111 1.75 6.34 -15.23
C GLY A 111 2.98 5.66 -15.84
N TYR A 112 2.96 5.44 -17.17
CA TYR A 112 4.04 4.79 -17.93
C TYR A 112 5.41 5.50 -17.83
N GLU A 113 5.43 6.82 -17.66
CA GLU A 113 6.67 7.60 -17.54
C GLU A 113 7.07 7.87 -16.08
N GLU A 114 6.42 7.22 -15.12
CA GLU A 114 6.66 7.43 -13.70
C GLU A 114 7.53 6.30 -13.10
N SER A 115 8.43 6.66 -12.19
CA SER A 115 9.20 5.70 -11.39
C SER A 115 8.49 5.31 -10.10
N GLN A 116 7.28 5.83 -9.85
CA GLN A 116 6.57 5.71 -8.59
C GLN A 116 5.06 5.64 -8.83
N TYR A 117 4.37 4.82 -8.03
CA TYR A 117 2.92 4.85 -7.93
C TYR A 117 2.51 6.06 -7.12
N ASN A 118 1.52 6.78 -7.62
CA ASN A 118 1.04 8.00 -7.03
C ASN A 118 -0.41 7.79 -6.58
N MET A 119 -0.62 7.90 -5.27
CA MET A 119 -1.92 7.72 -4.65
C MET A 119 -2.42 9.02 -4.04
N GLN A 120 -3.65 9.39 -4.38
CA GLN A 120 -4.37 10.44 -3.68
C GLN A 120 -5.40 9.83 -2.74
N ILE A 121 -5.29 10.15 -1.45
CA ILE A 121 -6.29 9.76 -0.45
C ILE A 121 -7.15 10.98 -0.15
N GLN A 122 -8.47 10.81 -0.26
CA GLN A 122 -9.41 11.85 0.10
C GLN A 122 -9.20 12.27 1.57
N GLY A 123 -8.97 13.57 1.79
CA GLY A 123 -8.72 14.13 3.12
C GLY A 123 -7.23 14.16 3.52
N VAL A 124 -6.34 13.54 2.75
CA VAL A 124 -4.89 13.68 2.91
C VAL A 124 -4.40 14.77 1.96
N SER A 125 -3.75 15.80 2.50
CA SER A 125 -3.15 16.87 1.70
C SER A 125 -1.81 16.41 1.12
N GLY A 126 -1.83 15.92 -0.12
CA GLY A 126 -0.64 15.50 -0.87
C GLY A 126 -0.89 14.22 -1.67
N VAL A 127 0.18 13.69 -2.26
CA VAL A 127 0.19 12.40 -2.95
C VAL A 127 1.13 11.47 -2.21
N ILE A 128 0.69 10.24 -1.95
CA ILE A 128 1.55 9.18 -1.42
C ILE A 128 2.26 8.53 -2.60
N THR A 129 3.58 8.53 -2.55
CA THR A 129 4.45 7.96 -3.58
C THR A 129 4.98 6.61 -3.10
N ILE A 130 4.88 5.59 -3.94
CA ILE A 130 5.31 4.21 -3.65
C ILE A 130 6.29 3.76 -4.73
N ASP A 131 7.36 3.04 -4.37
CA ASP A 131 8.30 2.46 -5.36
C ASP A 131 7.54 1.51 -6.29
N HIS A 132 7.65 1.76 -7.59
CA HIS A 132 6.90 1.01 -8.59
C HIS A 132 7.22 -0.49 -8.59
N ARG A 133 8.46 -0.89 -8.30
CA ARG A 133 8.86 -2.31 -8.32
C ARG A 133 8.12 -3.13 -7.28
N ILE A 134 7.91 -2.55 -6.09
CA ILE A 134 7.24 -3.20 -4.98
C ILE A 134 5.75 -3.40 -5.30
N MET A 135 5.13 -2.37 -5.89
CA MET A 135 3.71 -2.45 -6.25
C MET A 135 3.47 -3.34 -7.47
N ASP A 136 4.35 -3.28 -8.48
CA ASP A 136 4.28 -4.13 -9.67
C ASP A 136 4.41 -5.61 -9.31
N GLU A 137 5.32 -5.99 -8.42
CA GLU A 137 5.47 -7.38 -7.97
C GLU A 137 4.17 -7.93 -7.37
N LEU A 138 3.50 -7.13 -6.53
CA LEU A 138 2.22 -7.52 -5.94
C LEU A 138 1.10 -7.59 -6.99
N ILE A 139 1.01 -6.60 -7.87
CA ILE A 139 -0.01 -6.56 -8.93
C ILE A 139 0.19 -7.71 -9.93
N ILE A 140 1.42 -8.01 -10.35
CA ILE A 140 1.74 -9.15 -11.21
C ILE A 140 1.38 -10.46 -10.49
N GLY A 141 1.65 -10.56 -9.19
CA GLY A 141 1.26 -11.72 -8.39
C GLY A 141 -0.24 -11.98 -8.37
N VAL A 142 -1.05 -10.91 -8.43
CA VAL A 142 -2.52 -11.02 -8.45
C VAL A 142 -3.07 -11.23 -9.86
N THR A 143 -2.65 -10.40 -10.80
CA THR A 143 -3.25 -10.30 -12.14
C THR A 143 -2.59 -11.25 -13.14
N GLY A 144 -1.36 -11.68 -12.88
CA GLY A 144 -0.50 -12.37 -13.85
C GLY A 144 -0.03 -11.47 -15.00
N GLU A 145 -0.39 -10.19 -15.01
CA GLU A 145 -0.17 -9.30 -16.15
C GLU A 145 1.14 -8.52 -16.03
N VAL A 146 1.98 -8.63 -17.06
CA VAL A 146 3.20 -7.81 -17.22
C VAL A 146 2.97 -6.66 -18.21
N ASN A 147 3.83 -5.64 -18.19
CA ASN A 147 3.70 -4.45 -19.06
C ASN A 147 3.54 -4.80 -20.55
N ARG A 148 4.18 -5.86 -21.06
CA ARG A 148 4.00 -6.30 -22.46
C ARG A 148 2.55 -6.66 -22.81
N GLN A 149 1.80 -7.23 -21.86
CA GLN A 149 0.40 -7.61 -22.03
C GLN A 149 -0.56 -6.42 -21.84
N LYS A 150 -0.04 -5.20 -21.64
CA LYS A 150 -0.80 -3.96 -21.61
C LYS A 150 -0.67 -3.16 -22.90
N ASN A 151 0.30 -3.49 -23.75
CA ASN A 151 0.57 -2.76 -25.00
C ASN A 151 -0.24 -3.25 -26.21
N VAL A 152 -1.18 -4.19 -26.02
CA VAL A 152 -1.89 -4.85 -27.13
C VAL A 152 -3.37 -4.49 -27.08
N ASN A 153 -3.80 -3.46 -27.81
CA ASN A 153 -5.22 -3.09 -27.86
C ASN A 153 -6.10 -4.30 -28.28
N PRO A 154 -7.14 -4.69 -27.50
CA PRO A 154 -8.04 -5.78 -27.87
C PRO A 154 -9.08 -5.40 -28.94
N TYR A 155 -9.08 -4.14 -29.39
CA TYR A 155 -10.02 -3.56 -30.36
C TYR A 155 -9.32 -3.04 -31.62
#